data_AF-A0A0F9MBD0-F1
#
_entry.id   AF-A0A0F9MBD0-F1
#
_cell.length_a   1.000
_cell.length_b   1.000
_cell.length_c   1.000
_cell.angle_alpha   90.00
_cell.angle_beta   90.00
_cell.angle_gamma   90.00
#
_symmetry.space_group_name_H-M   'P 1'
#
loop_
_entity.id
_entity.type
_entity.pdbx_description
1 polymer ?
#
loop_
_entity_poly.entity_id
_entity_poly.type
_entity_poly.pdbx_seq_one_letter_code
_entity_poly.pdbx_strand_id
1 'polypeptide(L)'
;MSIDFNDLYLTFKIIDKGKWLKYIYIVLVIASTSFLFTILHVNRYQDIPFLIELFVAGIFYGTCYWVTKDLTACILAHLLRNILSVRELGISIPGFIIIFLYIFYIFVLEEKSSNY
;
A
#
# COMPACT_ATOMS: atom_id res chain seq x y z
N MET A 1 -24.59 36.88 -11.53
CA MET A 1 -23.13 36.65 -11.55
C MET A 1 -22.89 35.40 -12.39
N SER A 2 -22.46 35.54 -13.63
CA SER A 2 -22.18 34.42 -14.54
C SER A 2 -20.72 34.01 -14.38
N ILE A 3 -20.48 32.75 -14.02
CA ILE A 3 -19.12 32.20 -13.98
C ILE A 3 -18.66 32.01 -15.43
N ASP A 4 -17.55 32.63 -15.81
CA ASP A 4 -16.92 32.45 -17.12
C ASP A 4 -16.28 31.05 -17.19
N PHE A 5 -16.56 30.32 -18.27
CA PHE A 5 -15.94 29.03 -18.55
C PHE A 5 -14.41 29.11 -18.59
N ASN A 6 -13.85 30.27 -18.94
CA ASN A 6 -12.39 30.50 -18.90
C ASN A 6 -11.82 30.50 -17.48
N ASP A 7 -12.57 30.98 -16.49
CA ASP A 7 -12.14 30.96 -15.08
C ASP A 7 -12.16 29.53 -14.51
N LEU A 8 -13.15 28.72 -14.92
CA LEU A 8 -13.20 27.30 -14.57
C LEU A 8 -12.02 26.52 -15.19
N TYR A 9 -11.73 26.78 -16.47
CA TYR A 9 -10.62 26.15 -17.19
C TYR A 9 -9.26 26.53 -16.61
N LEU A 10 -9.04 27.79 -16.22
CA LEU A 10 -7.80 28.20 -15.53
C LEU A 10 -7.68 27.55 -14.15
N THR A 11 -8.80 27.43 -13.42
CA THR A 11 -8.81 26.83 -12.08
C THR A 11 -8.43 25.34 -12.14
N PHE A 12 -8.96 24.56 -13.10
CA PHE A 12 -8.52 23.19 -13.32
C PHE A 12 -7.08 23.10 -13.82
N LYS A 13 -6.64 24.00 -14.68
CA LYS A 13 -5.27 24.04 -15.23
C LYS A 13 -4.20 24.43 -14.19
N ILE A 14 -4.59 25.10 -13.10
CA ILE A 14 -3.70 25.44 -11.96
C ILE A 14 -3.65 24.29 -10.94
N ILE A 15 -4.73 23.52 -10.80
CA ILE A 15 -4.81 22.38 -9.87
C ILE A 15 -4.09 21.11 -10.43
N ASP A 16 -3.92 21.00 -11.75
CA ASP A 16 -3.66 19.71 -12.44
C ASP A 16 -2.24 19.50 -13.03
N LYS A 17 -1.31 20.45 -13.00
CA LYS A 17 -0.04 20.36 -13.78
C LYS A 17 1.03 19.34 -13.33
N GLY A 18 0.69 18.31 -12.54
CA GLY A 18 1.62 17.19 -12.33
C GLY A 18 1.41 16.36 -11.06
N LYS A 19 0.55 16.81 -10.14
CA LYS A 19 0.26 16.07 -8.90
C LYS A 19 -0.50 14.77 -9.19
N TRP A 20 -1.51 14.81 -10.06
CA TRP A 20 -2.27 13.61 -10.46
C TRP A 20 -1.41 12.59 -11.21
N LEU A 21 -0.55 13.05 -12.13
CA LEU A 21 0.44 12.19 -12.79
C LEU A 21 1.37 11.51 -11.79
N LYS A 22 1.80 12.22 -10.74
CA LYS A 22 2.61 11.63 -9.66
C LYS A 22 1.84 10.54 -8.91
N TYR A 23 0.57 10.75 -8.56
CA TYR A 23 -0.24 9.71 -7.90
C TYR A 23 -0.48 8.50 -8.80
N ILE A 24 -0.82 8.72 -10.08
CA ILE A 24 -0.99 7.65 -11.06
C ILE A 24 0.31 6.84 -11.18
N TYR A 25 1.45 7.52 -11.31
CA TYR A 25 2.76 6.88 -11.35
C TYR A 25 3.01 6.02 -10.11
N ILE A 26 2.74 6.53 -8.91
CA ILE A 26 2.92 5.79 -7.66
C ILE A 26 2.03 4.54 -7.63
N VAL A 27 0.76 4.67 -7.99
CA VAL A 27 -0.19 3.54 -8.04
C VAL A 27 0.29 2.48 -9.04
N LEU A 28 0.77 2.89 -10.22
CA LEU A 28 1.30 1.97 -11.23
C LEU A 28 2.58 1.27 -10.75
N VAL A 29 3.47 1.97 -10.06
CA VAL A 29 4.69 1.38 -9.48
C VAL A 29 4.33 0.34 -8.41
N ILE A 30 3.38 0.66 -7.51
CA ILE A 30 2.92 -0.27 -6.49
C ILE A 30 2.28 -1.50 -7.15
N ALA A 31 1.37 -1.31 -8.10
CA ALA A 31 0.69 -2.41 -8.78
C ALA A 31 1.66 -3.31 -9.55
N SER A 32 2.59 -2.73 -10.32
CA SER A 32 3.55 -3.47 -11.14
C SER A 32 4.57 -4.24 -10.28
N THR A 33 5.08 -3.65 -9.20
CA THR A 33 5.99 -4.35 -8.28
C THR A 33 5.29 -5.47 -7.52
N SER A 34 4.02 -5.28 -7.14
CA SER A 34 3.18 -6.32 -6.53
C SER A 34 2.92 -7.49 -7.48
N PHE A 35 2.67 -7.18 -8.76
CA PHE A 35 2.50 -8.18 -9.81
C PHE A 35 3.78 -8.97 -10.04
N LEU A 36 4.93 -8.28 -10.18
CA LEU A 36 6.24 -8.91 -10.32
C LEU A 36 6.55 -9.82 -9.12
N PHE A 37 6.32 -9.33 -7.90
CA PHE A 37 6.49 -10.10 -6.68
C PHE A 37 5.65 -11.38 -6.70
N THR A 38 4.40 -11.30 -7.14
CA THR A 38 3.50 -12.46 -7.24
C THR A 38 3.99 -13.47 -8.29
N ILE A 39 4.38 -13.00 -9.48
CA ILE A 39 4.90 -13.85 -10.56
C ILE A 39 6.12 -14.66 -10.11
N LEU A 40 7.05 -14.04 -9.39
CA LEU A 40 8.25 -14.72 -8.88
C LEU A 40 7.92 -15.89 -7.95
N HIS A 41 6.71 -15.91 -7.39
CA HIS A 41 6.24 -16.94 -6.45
C HIS A 41 5.31 -17.97 -7.09
N VAL A 42 4.86 -17.79 -8.34
CA VAL A 42 3.97 -18.74 -9.05
C VAL A 42 4.59 -20.13 -9.16
N ASN A 43 5.90 -20.22 -9.40
CA ASN A 43 6.58 -21.52 -9.50
C ASN A 43 6.66 -22.26 -8.15
N ARG A 44 6.56 -21.53 -7.03
CA ARG A 44 6.63 -22.09 -5.68
C ARG A 44 5.25 -22.44 -5.13
N TYR A 45 4.24 -21.64 -5.45
CA TYR A 45 2.87 -21.82 -4.97
C TYR A 45 1.93 -21.97 -6.17
N GLN A 46 1.37 -23.17 -6.34
CA GLN A 46 0.38 -23.44 -7.39
C GLN A 46 -1.07 -23.18 -6.93
N ASP A 47 -1.23 -22.51 -5.78
CA ASP A 47 -2.52 -22.19 -5.18
C ASP A 47 -2.92 -20.76 -5.56
N ILE A 48 -3.93 -20.63 -6.43
CA ILE A 48 -4.40 -19.34 -6.96
C ILE A 48 -4.86 -18.40 -5.82
N PRO A 49 -5.72 -18.83 -4.88
CA PRO A 49 -6.01 -18.07 -3.67
C PRO A 49 -4.77 -17.47 -3.01
N PHE A 50 -3.75 -18.29 -2.74
CA PHE A 50 -2.52 -17.83 -2.10
C PHE A 50 -1.74 -16.79 -2.94
N LEU A 51 -1.75 -16.92 -4.27
CA LEU A 51 -1.13 -15.93 -5.17
C LEU A 51 -1.88 -14.59 -5.14
N ILE A 52 -3.21 -14.60 -5.05
CA ILE A 52 -4.01 -13.38 -4.87
C ILE A 52 -3.65 -12.71 -3.54
N GLU A 53 -3.47 -13.49 -2.48
CA GLU A 53 -3.05 -12.97 -1.17
C GLU A 53 -1.66 -12.33 -1.23
N LEU A 54 -0.70 -12.96 -1.92
CA LEU A 54 0.63 -12.40 -2.14
C LEU A 54 0.58 -11.08 -2.90
N PHE A 55 -0.31 -10.96 -3.90
CA PHE A 55 -0.51 -9.73 -4.65
C PHE A 55 -1.07 -8.60 -3.77
N VAL A 56 -2.11 -8.89 -2.98
CA VAL A 56 -2.69 -7.91 -2.05
C VAL A 56 -1.67 -7.49 -0.99
N ALA A 57 -0.88 -8.43 -0.46
CA ALA A 57 0.21 -8.13 0.46
C ALA A 57 1.26 -7.19 -0.18
N GLY A 58 1.62 -7.43 -1.45
CA GLY A 58 2.50 -6.54 -2.21
C GLY A 58 1.97 -5.11 -2.32
N ILE A 59 0.70 -4.94 -2.68
CA ILE A 59 0.05 -3.62 -2.78
C ILE A 59 0.12 -2.92 -1.42
N PHE A 60 -0.16 -3.69 -0.39
CA PHE A 60 -0.19 -3.24 0.97
C PHE A 60 1.19 -2.76 1.45
N TYR A 61 2.27 -3.51 1.20
CA TYR A 61 3.63 -3.10 1.52
C TYR A 61 4.05 -1.85 0.74
N GLY A 62 3.73 -1.79 -0.56
CA GLY A 62 4.02 -0.61 -1.38
C GLY A 62 3.31 0.65 -0.87
N THR A 63 2.07 0.50 -0.40
CA THR A 63 1.29 1.58 0.21
C THR A 63 1.87 2.02 1.55
N CYS A 64 2.26 1.07 2.41
CA CYS A 64 2.90 1.36 3.69
C CYS A 64 4.16 2.19 3.50
N TYR A 65 5.08 1.72 2.64
CA TYR A 65 6.29 2.47 2.31
C TYR A 65 5.99 3.84 1.71
N TRP A 66 4.96 3.94 0.86
CA TRP A 66 4.59 5.21 0.26
C TRP A 66 4.15 6.23 1.32
N VAL A 67 3.43 5.81 2.36
CA VAL A 67 2.95 6.68 3.45
C VAL A 67 4.07 6.99 4.44
N THR A 68 4.79 5.99 4.95
CA THR A 68 5.78 6.15 6.03
C THR A 68 7.15 6.58 5.55
N LYS A 69 7.47 6.34 4.26
CA LYS A 69 8.83 6.49 3.71
C LYS A 69 9.89 5.66 4.46
N ASP A 70 9.46 4.65 5.20
CA ASP A 70 10.31 3.80 6.03
C ASP A 70 10.17 2.33 5.60
N LEU A 71 11.30 1.71 5.31
CA LEU A 71 11.42 0.30 4.97
C LEU A 71 11.20 -0.61 6.19
N THR A 72 11.46 -0.12 7.40
CA THR A 72 11.32 -0.89 8.65
C THR A 72 9.90 -1.40 8.81
N ALA A 73 8.90 -0.55 8.57
CA ALA A 73 7.49 -0.92 8.62
C ALA A 73 7.16 -2.07 7.65
N CYS A 74 7.72 -2.04 6.43
CA CYS A 74 7.52 -3.10 5.44
C CYS A 74 8.22 -4.40 5.83
N ILE A 75 9.43 -4.32 6.39
CA ILE A 75 10.18 -5.50 6.88
C ILE A 75 9.40 -6.17 8.02
N LEU A 76 8.91 -5.39 8.99
CA LEU A 76 8.10 -5.89 10.09
C LEU A 76 6.77 -6.49 9.59
N ALA A 77 6.11 -5.84 8.61
CA ALA A 77 4.91 -6.37 7.97
C ALA A 77 5.15 -7.74 7.34
N HIS A 78 6.26 -7.86 6.60
CA HIS A 78 6.63 -9.08 5.92
C HIS A 78 7.00 -10.20 6.90
N LEU A 79 7.76 -9.87 7.95
CA LEU A 79 8.12 -10.80 9.02
C LEU A 79 6.87 -11.30 9.75
N LEU A 80 5.97 -10.38 10.13
CA LEU A 80 4.72 -10.72 10.81
C LEU A 80 3.84 -11.61 9.93
N ARG A 81 3.72 -11.29 8.64
CA ARG A 81 3.00 -12.14 7.67
C ARG A 81 3.60 -13.54 7.63
N ASN A 82 4.92 -13.67 7.62
CA ASN A 82 5.58 -14.98 7.61
C ASN A 82 5.32 -15.75 8.90
N ILE A 83 5.40 -15.12 10.07
CA ILE A 83 5.06 -15.73 11.36
C ILE A 83 3.62 -16.25 11.34
N LEU A 84 2.67 -15.44 10.90
CA LEU A 84 1.25 -15.81 10.82
C LEU A 84 0.95 -16.87 9.75
N SER A 85 1.75 -16.89 8.68
CA SER A 85 1.66 -17.87 7.59
C SER A 85 2.26 -19.23 7.97
N VAL A 86 3.02 -19.34 9.06
CA VAL A 86 3.35 -20.64 9.64
C VAL A 86 2.03 -21.27 10.07
N ARG A 87 1.60 -22.27 9.30
CA ARG A 87 0.27 -22.92 9.27
C ARG A 87 -0.34 -23.31 10.63
N GLU A 88 0.42 -23.28 11.71
CA GLU A 88 0.00 -23.71 13.05
C GLU A 88 -0.84 -22.66 13.79
N LEU A 89 -0.80 -21.38 13.40
CA LEU A 89 -1.52 -20.33 14.14
C LEU A 89 -3.00 -20.17 13.76
N GLY A 90 -3.45 -20.72 12.62
CA GLY A 90 -4.86 -20.66 12.21
C GLY A 90 -5.43 -19.25 12.02
N ILE A 91 -4.58 -18.21 12.01
CA ILE A 91 -5.01 -16.81 11.90
C ILE A 91 -5.36 -16.54 10.43
N SER A 92 -6.63 -16.23 10.20
CA SER A 92 -7.12 -15.83 8.89
C SER A 92 -6.59 -14.45 8.50
N ILE A 93 -6.54 -14.18 7.21
CA ILE A 93 -6.03 -12.94 6.61
C ILE A 93 -6.74 -11.67 7.10
N PRO A 94 -8.06 -11.67 7.38
CA PRO A 94 -8.70 -10.56 8.06
C PRO A 94 -8.03 -10.24 9.40
N GLY A 95 -7.60 -11.26 10.16
CA GLY A 95 -6.86 -11.09 11.40
C GLY A 95 -5.49 -10.44 11.18
N PHE A 96 -4.75 -10.85 10.14
CA PHE A 96 -3.49 -10.20 9.75
C PHE A 96 -3.69 -8.72 9.41
N ILE A 97 -4.69 -8.41 8.58
CA ILE A 97 -4.99 -7.03 8.18
C ILE A 97 -5.34 -6.19 9.40
N ILE A 98 -6.15 -6.70 10.35
CA ILE A 98 -6.51 -5.98 11.57
C ILE A 98 -5.28 -5.74 12.47
N ILE A 99 -4.50 -6.78 12.76
CA ILE A 99 -3.31 -6.66 13.61
C ILE A 99 -2.30 -5.70 12.99
N PHE A 100 -2.09 -5.80 11.68
CA PHE A 100 -1.16 -4.94 11.01
C PHE A 100 -1.68 -3.49 10.93
N LEU A 101 -2.95 -3.26 10.58
CA LEU A 101 -3.54 -1.91 10.59
C LEU A 101 -3.44 -1.27 11.98
N TYR A 102 -3.58 -2.06 13.05
CA TYR A 102 -3.39 -1.60 14.42
C TYR A 102 -1.92 -1.19 14.69
N ILE A 103 -0.95 -2.03 14.30
CA ILE A 103 0.49 -1.69 14.43
C ILE A 103 0.84 -0.46 13.57
N PHE A 104 0.36 -0.40 12.34
CA PHE A 104 0.55 0.72 11.43
C PHE A 104 -0.05 2.01 11.97
N TYR A 105 -1.26 1.93 12.55
CA TYR A 105 -1.90 3.05 13.23
C TYR A 105 -1.05 3.57 14.39
N ILE A 106 -0.49 2.67 15.22
CA ILE A 106 0.43 3.06 16.31
C ILE A 106 1.65 3.80 15.75
N PHE A 107 2.33 3.24 14.75
CA PHE A 107 3.52 3.86 14.14
C PHE A 107 3.21 5.25 13.55
N VAL A 108 2.10 5.38 12.82
CA VAL A 108 1.69 6.65 12.21
C VAL A 108 1.31 7.70 13.27
N LEU A 109 0.73 7.28 14.40
CA LEU A 109 0.43 8.19 15.49
C LEU A 109 1.68 8.65 16.24
N GLU A 110 2.63 7.75 16.49
CA GLU A 110 3.89 8.11 17.16
C GLU A 110 4.69 9.14 16.35
N GLU A 111 4.81 8.95 15.04
CA GLU A 111 5.50 9.90 14.16
C GLU A 111 4.83 11.29 14.13
N LYS A 112 3.49 11.34 14.25
CA LYS A 112 2.78 12.62 14.37
C LYS A 112 3.03 13.29 15.72
N SER A 113 3.20 12.52 16.80
CA SER A 113 3.42 13.07 18.13
C SER A 113 4.82 13.67 18.32
N SER A 114 5.83 13.17 17.61
CA SER A 114 7.22 13.67 17.70
C SER A 114 7.47 14.98 16.94
N ASN A 115 6.48 15.47 16.19
CA ASN A 115 6.56 16.70 15.40
C ASN A 115 5.86 17.92 16.06
N TYR A 116 5.38 17.77 17.29
CA TYR A 116 4.83 18.84 18.13
C TYR A 116 5.67 19.00 19.41
#